data_AF-A0A972D9A9-F1
#
_entry.id   AF-A0A972D9A9-F1
#
_cell.length_a   1.000
_cell.length_b   1.000
_cell.length_c   1.000
_cell.angle_alpha   90.00
_cell.angle_beta   90.00
_cell.angle_gamma   90.00
#
_symmetry.space_group_name_H-M   'P 1'
#
loop_
_entity.id
_entity.type
_entity.pdbx_description
1 polymer ?
#
loop_
_entity_poly.entity_id
_entity_poly.type
_entity_poly.pdbx_seq_one_letter_code
_entity_poly.pdbx_strand_id
1 'polypeptide(L)' 'MTVVPLSSTPHVVVFDRVEVTEGGRARDYTPSEFLALPLAYRIGSVLQGKCRFFRGDEPVERNVALNELRRMAGGR' A
#
# COMPACT_ATOMS: atom_id res chain seq x y z
N MET A 1 -24.14 18.14 28.62
CA MET A 1 -23.44 18.22 27.31
C MET A 1 -22.51 17.02 27.21
N THR A 2 -22.90 15.99 26.48
CA THR A 2 -22.10 14.76 26.33
C THR A 2 -21.22 14.92 25.11
N VAL A 3 -19.93 15.05 25.32
CA VAL A 3 -18.93 15.17 24.25
C VAL A 3 -18.70 13.76 23.71
N VAL A 4 -19.25 13.45 22.53
CA VAL A 4 -18.97 12.19 21.83
C VAL A 4 -17.58 12.31 21.21
N PRO A 5 -16.61 11.45 21.56
CA PRO A 5 -15.31 11.48 20.90
C PRO A 5 -15.49 11.12 19.43
N LEU A 6 -14.86 11.90 18.54
CA LEU A 6 -14.75 11.63 17.12
C LEU A 6 -14.24 10.20 16.96
N SER A 7 -15.09 9.34 16.41
CA SER A 7 -14.76 7.97 16.06
C SER A 7 -13.54 8.00 15.15
N SER A 8 -12.38 7.64 15.69
CA SER A 8 -11.21 7.28 14.90
C SER A 8 -11.61 6.01 14.15
N THR A 9 -12.18 6.17 12.95
CA THR A 9 -12.40 5.04 12.05
C THR A 9 -11.08 4.29 11.97
N PRO A 10 -11.01 3.01 12.41
CA PRO A 10 -9.79 2.24 12.25
C PRO A 10 -9.49 2.27 10.75
N HIS A 11 -8.33 2.82 10.39
CA HIS A 11 -7.85 2.72 9.02
C HIS A 11 -7.70 1.23 8.75
N VAL A 12 -8.70 0.64 8.09
CA VAL A 12 -8.67 -0.76 7.70
C VAL A 12 -7.56 -0.86 6.66
N VAL A 13 -6.40 -1.34 7.11
CA VAL A 13 -5.27 -1.59 6.23
C VAL A 13 -5.68 -2.68 5.25
N VAL A 14 -5.91 -2.28 4.00
CA VAL A 14 -6.52 -3.17 3.00
C VAL A 14 -5.54 -4.24 2.51
N PHE A 15 -4.24 -4.01 2.65
CA PHE A 15 -3.15 -4.93 2.35
C PHE A 15 -1.96 -4.65 3.31
N ASP A 16 -1.20 -5.67 3.69
CA ASP A 16 -0.07 -5.57 4.63
C ASP A 16 1.30 -5.79 3.97
N ARG A 17 1.33 -6.23 2.71
CA ARG A 17 2.55 -6.53 1.97
C ARG A 17 2.45 -6.11 0.50
N VAL A 18 3.55 -5.54 -0.01
CA VAL A 18 3.80 -5.24 -1.43
C VAL A 18 5.00 -6.07 -1.88
N GLU A 19 4.78 -7.00 -2.78
CA GLU A 19 5.86 -7.71 -3.45
C GLU A 19 6.20 -6.97 -4.75
N VAL A 20 7.47 -6.62 -4.95
CA VAL A 20 7.96 -6.00 -6.18
C VAL A 20 8.91 -6.96 -6.87
N THR A 21 8.62 -7.32 -8.11
CA THR A 21 9.50 -8.16 -8.94
C THR A 21 10.41 -7.30 -9.82
N GLU A 22 11.72 -7.40 -9.61
CA GLU A 22 12.74 -6.68 -10.36
C GLU A 22 13.90 -7.61 -10.75
N GLY A 23 14.30 -7.61 -12.02
CA GLY A 23 15.39 -8.45 -12.51
C GLY A 23 15.19 -9.95 -12.24
N GLY A 24 13.93 -10.41 -12.23
CA GLY A 24 13.58 -11.79 -11.90
C GLY A 24 13.61 -12.14 -10.41
N ARG A 25 13.84 -11.16 -9.52
CA ARG A 25 13.79 -11.35 -8.07
C ARG A 25 12.58 -10.63 -7.48
N ALA A 26 11.80 -11.33 -6.68
CA ALA A 26 10.76 -10.74 -5.86
C ALA A 26 11.36 -10.18 -4.56
N ARG A 27 10.90 -9.00 -4.16
CA ARG A 27 11.24 -8.39 -2.88
C ARG A 27 9.99 -7.87 -2.21
N ASP A 28 9.81 -8.26 -0.95
CA ASP A 28 8.68 -7.85 -0.13
C ASP A 28 8.97 -6.53 0.60
N TYR A 29 7.95 -5.69 0.68
CA TYR A 29 7.93 -4.44 1.41
C TYR A 29 6.62 -4.33 2.19
N THR A 30 6.66 -3.75 3.37
CA THR A 30 5.45 -3.21 4.00
C THR A 30 4.93 -1.99 3.20
N PRO A 31 3.65 -1.60 3.35
CA PRO A 31 3.11 -0.39 2.71
C PRO A 31 3.97 0.86 2.98
N SER A 32 4.42 1.02 4.22
CA SER A 32 5.25 2.16 4.64
C SER A 32 6.64 2.14 4.01
N GLU A 33 7.31 0.99 3.98
CA GLU A 33 8.61 0.85 3.31
C GLU A 33 8.48 1.11 1.81
N PHE A 34 7.43 0.57 1.17
CA PHE A 34 7.17 0.83 -0.23
C PHE A 34 6.98 2.32 -0.50
N LEU A 35 6.19 3.02 0.33
CA LEU A 35 5.99 4.48 0.23
C LEU A 35 7.27 5.31 0.46
N ALA A 36 8.22 4.78 1.23
CA ALA A 36 9.51 5.41 1.46
C ALA A 36 10.47 5.29 0.25
N LEU A 37 10.20 4.37 -0.70
CA LEU A 37 11.00 4.24 -1.92
C LEU A 37 10.90 5.52 -2.79
N PRO A 38 11.94 5.80 -3.59
CA PRO A 38 11.92 6.90 -4.55
C PRO A 38 10.65 6.90 -5.40
N LEU A 39 10.04 8.08 -5.59
CA LEU A 39 8.77 8.18 -6.31
C LEU A 39 8.84 7.57 -7.72
N ALA A 40 9.93 7.82 -8.44
CA ALA A 40 10.18 7.25 -9.76
C ALA A 40 10.19 5.70 -9.74
N TYR A 41 10.78 5.12 -8.69
CA TYR A 41 10.79 3.66 -8.50
C TYR A 41 9.37 3.14 -8.28
N ARG A 42 8.60 3.75 -7.36
CA ARG A 42 7.21 3.35 -7.11
C ARG A 42 6.35 3.43 -8.36
N ILE A 43 6.40 4.55 -9.08
CA ILE A 43 5.64 4.75 -10.31
C ILE A 43 6.04 3.72 -11.35
N GLY A 44 7.35 3.50 -11.57
CA GLY A 44 7.86 2.51 -12.51
C GLY A 44 7.37 1.11 -12.19
N SER A 45 7.50 0.69 -10.93
CA SER A 45 7.07 -0.63 -10.47
C SER A 45 5.56 -0.84 -10.61
N VAL A 46 4.75 0.20 -10.38
CA VAL A 46 3.30 0.14 -10.59
C VAL A 46 2.96 0.07 -12.08
N LEU A 47 3.47 0.99 -12.91
CA LEU A 47 3.12 1.06 -14.33
C LEU A 47 3.59 -0.16 -15.12
N GLN A 48 4.73 -0.74 -14.75
CA GLN A 48 5.28 -1.95 -15.38
C GLN A 48 4.64 -3.25 -14.87
N GLY A 49 3.64 -3.18 -13.98
CA GLY A 49 2.96 -4.36 -13.44
C GLY A 49 3.86 -5.24 -12.55
N LYS A 50 4.94 -4.66 -12.00
CA LYS A 50 5.92 -5.38 -11.16
C LYS A 50 5.47 -5.53 -9.71
N CYS A 51 4.35 -4.91 -9.32
CA CYS A 51 3.85 -4.95 -7.95
C CYS A 51 2.68 -5.92 -7.80
N ARG A 52 2.73 -6.76 -6.76
CA ARG A 52 1.59 -7.52 -6.24
C ARG A 52 1.33 -7.10 -4.79
N PHE A 53 0.07 -7.09 -4.40
CA PHE A 53 -0.36 -6.65 -3.08
C PHE A 53 -0.99 -7.82 -2.35
N PHE A 54 -0.74 -7.95 -1.05
CA PHE A 54 -1.22 -9.08 -0.26
C PHE A 54 -1.76 -8.63 1.09
N ARG A 55 -2.72 -9.39 1.61
CA ARG A 55 -3.18 -9.37 3.00
C ARG A 55 -2.92 -10.75 3.58
N GLY A 56 -1.88 -10.87 4.39
CA GLY A 56 -1.29 -12.17 4.73
C GLY A 56 -0.88 -12.91 3.46
N ASP A 57 -1.49 -14.06 3.22
CA ASP A 57 -1.24 -14.89 2.03
C ASP A 57 -2.22 -14.64 0.88
N GLU A 58 -3.25 -13.80 1.08
CA GLU A 58 -4.26 -13.53 0.07
C GLU A 58 -3.84 -12.37 -0.84
N PRO A 59 -3.83 -12.54 -2.17
CA PRO A 59 -3.59 -11.44 -3.08
C PRO A 59 -4.76 -10.45 -3.07
N VAL A 60 -4.44 -9.15 -3.07
CA VAL A 60 -5.38 -8.04 -3.08
C VAL A 60 -5.44 -7.40 -4.47
N GLU A 61 -6.62 -6.98 -4.89
CA GLU A 61 -6.80 -6.30 -6.17
C GLU A 61 -5.95 -5.02 -6.23
N ARG A 62 -5.19 -4.87 -7.32
CA ARG A 62 -4.27 -3.75 -7.54
C ARG A 62 -4.94 -2.37 -7.38
N ASN A 63 -6.14 -2.18 -7.94
CA ASN A 63 -6.81 -0.87 -7.87
C ASN A 63 -7.17 -0.48 -6.43
N VAL A 64 -7.64 -1.47 -5.65
CA VAL A 64 -7.97 -1.30 -4.24
C VAL A 64 -6.72 -0.92 -3.44
N ALA A 65 -5.61 -1.64 -3.64
CA ALA A 65 -4.35 -1.37 -2.95
C ALA A 65 -3.75 0.00 -3.32
N LEU A 66 -3.81 0.40 -4.60
CA LEU A 66 -3.32 1.70 -5.04
C LEU A 66 -4.13 2.87 -4.47
N ASN A 67 -5.45 2.72 -4.38
CA ASN A 67 -6.31 3.72 -3.74
C ASN A 67 -5.96 3.88 -2.26
N GLU A 68 -5.66 2.78 -1.57
CA GLU A 68 -5.24 2.82 -0.18
C GLU A 68 -3.85 3.45 -0.01
N LEU A 69 -2.87 3.08 -0.85
CA LEU A 69 -1.56 3.74 -0.89
C LEU A 69 -1.68 5.26 -1.08
N ARG A 70 -2.60 5.70 -1.94
CA ARG A 70 -2.86 7.12 -2.18
C ARG A 70 -3.42 7.81 -0.94
N ARG A 71 -4.35 7.16 -0.21
CA ARG A 71 -4.89 7.68 1.06
C ARG A 71 -3.79 7.80 2.11
N MET A 72 -2.97 6.77 2.25
CA MET A 72 -1.82 6.76 3.17
C MET A 72 -0.80 7.85 2.85
N ALA A 73 -0.53 8.09 1.57
CA ALA A 73 0.41 9.11 1.12
C ALA A 73 -0.12 10.56 1.26
N GLY A 74 -1.44 10.74 1.15
CA GLY A 74 -2.11 12.05 1.17
C GLY A 74 -2.61 12.52 2.54
N GLY A 75 -2.44 11.73 3.60
CA GLY A 75 -2.88 12.06 4.96
C GLY A 75 -1.95 13.00 5.72
N ARG A 76 -1.54 14.13 5.12
CA ARG A 76 -0.83 15.23 5.81
C ARG A 76 -1.64 16.52 5.73
#